data_AF-A0A7R9R158-F1
#
_entry.id   AF-A0A7R9R158-F1
#
_cell.length_a   1.000
_cell.length_b   1.000
_cell.length_c   1.000
_cell.angle_alpha   90.00
_cell.angle_beta   90.00
_cell.angle_gamma   90.00
#
_symmetry.space_group_name_H-M   'P 1'
#
loop_
_entity.id
_entity.type
_entity.pdbx_description
1 polymer ?
#
loop_
_entity_poly.entity_id
_entity_poly.type
_entity_poly.pdbx_seq_one_letter_code
_entity_poly.pdbx_strand_id
1 'polypeptide(L)' 'EFAYCLVWTAFYFLSSLLMLIDGGVHSAAGVFGFIAFGIYGYDAFLKYKGYSAGEIAQGERTTMGQPNAA' A
#
# COMPACT_ATOMS: atom_id res chain seq x y z
N GLU A 1 -0.54 -3.20 7.76
CA GLU A 1 -1.01 -2.47 6.56
C GLU A 1 0.10 -2.23 5.52
N PHE A 2 1.33 -1.85 5.92
CA PHE A 2 2.46 -1.69 4.99
C PHE A 2 2.72 -2.90 4.07
N ALA A 3 2.85 -4.10 4.64
CA ALA A 3 3.09 -5.32 3.85
C ALA A 3 1.94 -5.62 2.88
N TYR A 4 0.70 -5.33 3.27
CA TYR A 4 -0.46 -5.46 2.38
C TYR A 4 -0.32 -4.51 1.18
N CYS A 5 -0.07 -3.21 1.42
CA CYS A 5 0.09 -2.24 0.34
C CYS A 5 1.29 -2.59 -0.57
N LEU A 6 2.40 -3.06 -0.01
CA LEU A 6 3.57 -3.48 -0.78
C LEU A 6 3.26 -4.67 -1.70
N VAL A 7 2.58 -5.71 -1.18
CA VAL A 7 2.22 -6.90 -1.96
C VAL A 7 1.25 -6.53 -3.08
N TRP A 8 0.23 -5.71 -2.80
CA TRP A 8 -0.72 -5.24 -3.81
C TRP A 8 -0.05 -4.36 -4.87
N THR A 9 0.90 -3.50 -4.47
CA THR A 9 1.73 -2.73 -5.40
C THR A 9 2.42 -3.64 -6.40
N ALA A 10 3.08 -4.71 -5.92
CA ALA A 10 3.78 -5.65 -6.80
C ALA A 10 2.84 -6.40 -7.76
N PHE A 11 1.66 -6.82 -7.29
CA PHE A 11 0.66 -7.49 -8.13
C PHE A 11 0.07 -6.56 -9.19
N TYR A 12 -0.23 -5.32 -8.84
CA TYR A 12 -0.72 -4.34 -9.81
C TYR A 12 0.35 -3.99 -10.84
N PHE A 13 1.61 -3.86 -10.43
CA PHE A 13 2.71 -3.62 -11.37
C PHE A 13 2.85 -4.77 -12.38
N LEU A 14 2.96 -6.01 -11.89
CA LEU A 14 3.20 -7.17 -12.74
C LEU A 14 2.03 -7.43 -13.70
N SER A 15 0.79 -7.43 -13.19
CA SER A 15 -0.39 -7.67 -14.02
C SER A 15 -0.56 -6.59 -15.09
N SER A 16 -0.36 -5.32 -14.72
CA SER A 16 -0.47 -4.20 -15.66
C SER A 16 0.60 -4.23 -16.74
N LEU A 17 1.83 -4.58 -16.37
CA LEU A 17 2.93 -4.71 -17.32
C LEU A 17 2.62 -5.78 -18.37
N LEU A 18 2.13 -6.95 -17.93
CA LEU A 18 1.76 -8.04 -18.82
C LEU A 18 0.60 -7.66 -19.75
N MET A 19 -0.44 -6.97 -19.23
CA MET A 19 -1.58 -6.52 -20.03
C MET A 19 -1.21 -5.43 -21.05
N LEU A 20 -0.27 -4.54 -20.72
CA LEU A 20 0.21 -3.52 -21.66
C LEU A 20 1.11 -4.12 -22.75
N ILE A 21 1.95 -5.09 -22.42
CA ILE A 21 2.84 -5.77 -23.38
C ILE A 21 2.03 -6.61 -24.38
N ASP A 22 1.03 -7.34 -23.91
CA ASP A 22 0.15 -8.16 -24.77
C ASP A 22 -0.68 -7.27 -25.73
N GLY A 23 -1.14 -6.13 -25.25
CA GLY A 23 -1.90 -5.16 -26.04
C GLY A 23 -3.40 -5.50 -26.16
N GLY A 24 -4.07 -4.90 -27.15
CA GLY A 24 -5.51 -5.10 -27.36
C GLY A 24 -6.40 -4.38 -26.34
N VAL A 25 -7.71 -4.67 -26.36
CA VAL A 25 -8.71 -3.95 -25.52
C VAL A 25 -8.45 -4.12 -24.02
N HIS A 26 -7.88 -5.26 -23.63
CA HIS A 26 -7.54 -5.58 -22.24
C HIS A 26 -6.44 -4.68 -21.67
N SER A 27 -5.61 -4.06 -22.51
CA SER A 27 -4.57 -3.11 -22.07
C SER A 27 -5.13 -1.89 -21.32
N ALA A 28 -6.40 -1.54 -21.54
CA ALA A 28 -7.09 -0.51 -20.76
C ALA A 28 -7.09 -0.84 -19.26
N ALA A 29 -7.31 -2.11 -18.89
CA ALA A 29 -7.24 -2.55 -17.50
C ALA A 29 -5.80 -2.48 -16.96
N GLY A 30 -4.79 -2.69 -17.80
CA GLY A 30 -3.40 -2.47 -17.43
C GLY A 30 -3.07 -1.00 -17.13
N VAL A 31 -3.68 -0.03 -17.83
CA VAL A 31 -3.51 1.40 -17.50
C VAL A 31 -4.07 1.69 -16.10
N PHE A 32 -5.27 1.21 -15.80
CA PHE A 32 -5.87 1.37 -14.46
C PHE A 32 -5.08 0.64 -13.38
N GLY A 33 -4.52 -0.52 -13.69
CA GLY A 33 -3.64 -1.22 -12.77
C GLY A 33 -2.32 -0.48 -12.52
N PHE A 34 -1.75 0.25 -13.50
CA PHE A 34 -0.61 1.13 -13.27
C PHE A 34 -0.95 2.32 -12.36
N ILE A 35 -2.16 2.86 -12.47
CA ILE A 35 -2.66 3.89 -11.54
C ILE A 35 -2.77 3.30 -10.13
N ALA A 36 -3.33 2.10 -9.99
CA ALA A 36 -3.41 1.40 -8.71
C ALA A 36 -2.02 1.13 -8.12
N PHE A 37 -1.06 0.66 -8.93
CA PHE A 37 0.34 0.52 -8.54
C PHE A 37 0.91 1.82 -7.94
N GLY A 38 0.66 2.97 -8.58
CA GLY A 38 1.10 4.27 -8.07
C GLY A 38 0.49 4.62 -6.71
N ILE A 39 -0.83 4.41 -6.55
CA ILE A 39 -1.54 4.71 -5.29
C ILE A 39 -1.05 3.82 -4.15
N TYR A 40 -1.04 2.50 -4.36
CA TYR A 40 -0.61 1.54 -3.35
C TYR A 40 0.89 1.71 -3.03
N GLY A 41 1.70 2.01 -4.04
CA GLY A 41 3.14 2.24 -3.86
C GLY A 41 3.43 3.52 -3.07
N TYR A 42 2.69 4.60 -3.33
CA TYR A 42 2.79 5.83 -2.56
C TYR A 42 2.37 5.64 -1.10
N ASP A 43 1.27 4.93 -0.87
CA ASP A 43 0.83 4.61 0.49
C ASP A 43 1.83 3.71 1.24
N ALA A 44 2.43 2.73 0.55
CA ALA A 44 3.52 1.93 1.10
C ALA A 44 4.74 2.80 1.43
N PHE A 45 5.11 3.76 0.57
CA PHE A 45 6.24 4.68 0.83
C PHE A 45 6.01 5.56 2.06
N LEU A 46 4.81 6.14 2.23
CA LEU A 46 4.47 6.92 3.42
C LEU A 46 4.58 6.08 4.69
N LYS A 47 4.07 4.84 4.64
CA LYS A 47 4.14 3.90 5.78
C LYS A 47 5.58 3.47 6.08
N TYR A 48 6.40 3.25 5.06
CA TYR A 48 7.83 2.97 5.23
C TYR A 48 8.53 4.15 5.91
N LYS A 49 8.24 5.39 5.48
CA LYS A 49 8.80 6.60 6.08
C LYS A 49 8.41 6.74 7.56
N GLY A 50 7.14 6.47 7.91
CA GLY A 50 6.69 6.47 9.31
C GLY A 50 7.39 5.41 10.16
N TYR A 51 7.56 4.19 9.62
CA TYR A 51 8.31 3.12 10.29
C TYR A 51 9.78 3.50 10.51
N SER A 52 10.44 4.09 9.50
CA SER A 52 11.83 4.56 9.63
C SER A 52 11.99 5.73 10.59
N ALA A 53 10.93 6.52 10.82
CA ALA A 53 10.90 7.60 11.80
C ALA A 53 10.63 7.10 13.24
N GLY A 54 10.41 5.79 13.43
CA GLY A 54 10.11 5.19 14.73
C GLY A 54 8.69 5.47 15.22
N GLU A 55 7.77 5.86 14.32
CA GLU A 55 6.37 6.04 14.67
C GLU A 55 5.70 4.68 14.91
N ILE A 56 4.77 4.68 15.87
CA ILE A 56 4.02 3.49 16.30
C ILE A 56 3.27 2.94 15.08
N ALA A 57 3.39 1.63 14.84
CA ALA A 57 2.74 0.99 13.71
C ALA A 57 1.23 1.27 13.75
N GLN A 58 0.66 1.75 12.65
CA GLN A 58 -0.75 2.08 12.54
C GLN A 58 -1.58 0.82 12.87
N GLY A 59 -2.12 0.75 14.08
CA GLY A 59 -2.76 -0.44 14.67
C GLY A 59 -2.38 -0.71 16.14
N GLU A 60 -1.19 -0.28 16.58
CA GLU A 60 -0.82 -0.30 18.00
C GLU A 60 -1.46 0.90 18.71
N ARG A 61 -2.50 0.63 19.50
CA ARG A 61 -3.05 1.61 20.44
C ARG A 61 -2.11 1.69 21.63
N THR A 62 -1.55 2.86 21.93
CA THR A 62 -1.08 3.15 23.29
C THR A 62 -2.31 3.20 24.19
N THR A 63 -2.62 2.09 24.87
CA THR A 63 -3.47 2.12 26.06
C THR A 63 -2.73 2.93 27.12
N MET A 64 -2.79 4.25 27.04
CA MET A 64 -2.48 5.11 28.18
C MET A 64 -3.45 4.70 29.27
N GLY A 65 -2.90 4.16 30.37
CA GLY A 65 -3.68 3.58 31.46
C GLY A 65 -4.83 4.49 31.85
N GLN A 66 -6.03 3.95 31.78
CA GLN A 66 -7.22 4.54 32.39
C GLN A 66 -6.85 4.84 33.86
N PRO A 67 -6.86 6.11 34.32
CA PRO A 67 -6.64 6.38 35.73
C PRO A 67 -7.78 5.68 36.48
N ASN A 68 -7.43 4.80 37.43
CA ASN A 68 -8.41 4.26 38.35
C ASN A 68 -9.10 5.45 39.01
N ALA A 69 -10.38 5.65 38.70
CA ALA A 69 -11.25 6.50 39.49
C ALA A 69 -11.39 5.82 40.86
N ALA A 70 -10.71 6.40 41.86
CA ALA A 70 -10.83 6.03 43.26
C ALA A 70 -12.21 6.41 43.81
#